data_AF-A0AAD4ZZV3-F1
#
_entry.id   AF-A0AAD4ZZV3-F1
#
_cell.length_a   1.000
_cell.length_b   1.000
_cell.length_c   1.000
_cell.angle_alpha   90.00
_cell.angle_beta   90.00
_cell.angle_gamma   90.00
#
_symmetry.space_group_name_H-M   'P 1'
#
loop_
_entity.id
_entity.type
_entity.pdbx_description
1 polymer ?
#
loop_
_entity_poly.entity_id
_entity_poly.type
_entity_poly.pdbx_seq_one_letter_code
_entity_poly.pdbx_strand_id
1 'polypeptide(L)'
;GSTAVLPCELKSVGAETYIRWRTESKIVFERKGESFIQGQGYVDRVDVPVEELRKRNCSLVLRNLQLNDEGVYTSHQIVRRNKKNAHVKTEVKKISHVSLSVREKPPEEKSDEVSSPTDAAGMMRPHPLIMISITALIS
;
A
#
# COMPACT_ATOMS: atom_id res chain seq x y z
N GLY A 1 10.10 -4.76 7.67
CA GLY A 1 9.22 -5.32 6.63
C GLY A 1 9.58 -4.77 5.27
N SER A 2 9.13 -5.43 4.22
CA SER A 2 9.36 -5.10 2.81
C SER A 2 8.44 -3.97 2.32
N THR A 3 8.58 -3.55 1.06
CA THR A 3 7.77 -2.48 0.44
C THR A 3 6.94 -3.02 -0.72
N ALA A 4 5.67 -2.63 -0.80
CA ALA A 4 4.81 -2.83 -1.96
C ALA A 4 4.46 -1.50 -2.63
N VAL A 5 4.24 -1.56 -3.95
CA VAL A 5 3.70 -0.45 -4.73
C VAL A 5 2.36 -0.90 -5.32
N LEU A 6 1.27 -0.30 -4.85
CA LEU A 6 -0.07 -0.63 -5.34
C LEU A 6 -0.42 0.25 -6.54
N PRO A 7 -0.64 -0.34 -7.73
CA PRO A 7 -0.76 0.44 -8.97
C PRO A 7 -2.02 1.31 -9.00
N CYS A 8 -1.87 2.54 -9.49
CA CYS A 8 -2.94 3.47 -9.76
C CYS A 8 -2.51 4.49 -10.81
N GLU A 9 -3.36 4.71 -11.81
CA GLU A 9 -3.13 5.73 -12.84
C GLU A 9 -4.38 6.62 -12.97
N LEU A 10 -4.20 7.93 -12.86
CA LEU A 10 -5.27 8.90 -12.99
C LEU A 10 -5.76 8.98 -14.44
N LYS A 11 -7.07 8.83 -14.65
CA LYS A 11 -7.70 9.03 -15.97
C LYS A 11 -7.72 10.49 -16.43
N SER A 12 -7.73 11.43 -15.49
CA SER A 12 -7.69 12.87 -15.78
C SER A 12 -6.96 13.61 -14.66
N VAL A 13 -6.11 14.58 -15.00
CA VAL A 13 -5.49 15.48 -14.01
C VAL A 13 -6.28 16.79 -14.02
N GLY A 14 -6.75 17.20 -12.84
CA GLY A 14 -7.34 18.53 -12.64
C GLY A 14 -6.35 19.46 -11.97
N ALA A 15 -6.65 20.77 -11.94
CA ALA A 15 -5.82 21.77 -11.28
C ALA A 15 -5.56 21.45 -9.79
N GLU A 16 -6.51 20.79 -9.12
CA GLU A 16 -6.36 20.30 -7.75
C GLU A 16 -6.62 18.79 -7.72
N THR A 17 -5.55 17.99 -7.81
CA THR A 17 -5.66 16.53 -7.76
C THR A 17 -5.81 16.07 -6.31
N TYR A 18 -6.94 15.45 -6.03
CA TYR A 18 -7.26 14.84 -4.75
C TYR A 18 -7.46 13.34 -4.93
N ILE A 19 -6.60 12.56 -4.29
CA ILE A 19 -6.64 11.10 -4.27
C ILE A 19 -6.89 10.56 -2.86
N ARG A 20 -7.56 9.40 -2.81
CA ARG A 20 -7.80 8.62 -1.59
C ARG A 20 -7.56 7.15 -1.86
N TRP A 21 -6.74 6.53 -1.02
CA TRP A 21 -6.62 5.09 -0.88
C TRP A 21 -7.36 4.62 0.36
N ARG A 22 -8.12 3.54 0.24
CA ARG A 22 -8.84 2.90 1.36
C ARG A 22 -8.85 1.39 1.20
N THR A 23 -9.00 0.68 2.31
CA THR A 23 -9.56 -0.67 2.30
C THR A 23 -11.09 -0.58 2.37
N GLU A 24 -11.76 -1.71 2.54
CA GLU A 24 -13.20 -1.71 2.82
C GLU A 24 -13.55 -0.92 4.09
N SER A 25 -12.76 -1.06 5.16
CA SER A 25 -13.10 -0.53 6.49
C SER A 25 -12.38 0.75 6.89
N LYS A 26 -11.23 1.08 6.28
CA LYS A 26 -10.38 2.20 6.74
C LYS A 26 -9.78 3.00 5.59
N ILE A 27 -9.63 4.30 5.84
CA ILE A 27 -8.77 5.15 5.01
C ILE A 27 -7.33 4.72 5.25
N VAL A 28 -6.57 4.58 4.15
CA VAL A 28 -5.16 4.23 4.17
C VAL A 28 -4.33 5.49 3.98
N PHE A 29 -4.67 6.30 2.98
CA PHE A 29 -3.95 7.52 2.64
C PHE A 29 -4.84 8.49 1.86
N GLU A 30 -4.69 9.79 2.10
CA GLU A 30 -5.33 10.86 1.34
C GLU A 30 -4.31 11.94 1.00
N ARG A 31 -4.36 12.45 -0.23
CA ARG A 31 -3.51 13.58 -0.66
C ARG A 31 -4.30 14.56 -1.51
N LYS A 32 -4.17 15.85 -1.19
CA LYS A 32 -4.73 16.98 -1.92
C LYS A 32 -3.60 17.96 -2.20
N GLY A 33 -3.05 17.90 -3.42
CA GLY A 33 -1.81 18.61 -3.74
C GLY A 33 -0.64 18.16 -2.85
N GLU A 34 -0.04 19.09 -2.12
CA GLU A 34 1.10 18.82 -1.25
C GLU A 34 0.69 18.30 0.13
N SER A 35 -0.52 18.62 0.58
CA SER A 35 -1.06 18.17 1.87
C SER A 35 -1.53 16.72 1.80
N PHE A 36 -1.29 15.96 2.87
CA PHE A 36 -1.70 14.56 2.98
C PHE A 36 -2.13 14.17 4.39
N ILE A 37 -2.87 13.07 4.48
CA ILE A 37 -3.28 12.41 5.73
C ILE A 37 -2.98 10.92 5.60
N GLN A 38 -2.40 10.34 6.64
CA GLN A 38 -2.19 8.89 6.74
C GLN A 38 -3.24 8.28 7.66
N GLY A 39 -3.76 7.11 7.29
CA GLY A 39 -4.71 6.36 8.09
C GLY A 39 -4.09 5.78 9.36
N GLN A 40 -4.92 5.49 10.35
CA GLN A 40 -4.49 4.78 11.56
C GLN A 40 -3.88 3.43 11.18
N GLY A 41 -2.71 3.12 11.76
CA GLY A 41 -1.93 1.92 11.45
C GLY A 41 -1.09 2.03 10.18
N TYR A 42 -1.20 3.11 9.40
CA TYR A 42 -0.40 3.37 8.20
C TYR A 42 0.56 4.56 8.34
N VAL A 43 0.57 5.23 9.50
CA VAL A 43 1.45 6.36 9.81
C VAL A 43 2.91 6.00 9.53
N ASP A 44 3.62 6.90 8.84
CA ASP A 44 5.02 6.78 8.37
C ASP A 44 5.30 5.59 7.43
N ARG A 45 4.28 4.85 7.03
CA ARG A 45 4.42 3.68 6.14
C ARG A 45 3.90 3.92 4.74
N VAL A 46 3.05 4.92 4.52
CA VAL A 46 2.38 5.14 3.23
C VAL A 46 2.64 6.50 2.62
N ASP A 47 2.83 6.54 1.30
CA ASP A 47 2.83 7.79 0.54
C ASP A 47 2.37 7.55 -0.91
N VAL A 48 1.84 8.61 -1.51
CA VAL A 48 1.74 8.75 -2.97
C VAL A 48 2.63 9.93 -3.33
N PRO A 49 3.82 9.71 -3.90
CA PRO A 49 4.79 10.78 -4.15
C PRO A 49 4.18 11.89 -5.02
N VAL A 50 4.28 13.14 -4.58
CA VAL A 50 3.64 14.27 -5.27
C VAL A 50 4.17 14.45 -6.70
N GLU A 51 5.46 14.19 -6.93
CA GLU A 51 6.07 14.28 -8.25
C GLU A 51 5.55 13.21 -9.23
N GLU A 52 5.24 12.02 -8.72
CA GLU A 52 4.64 10.94 -9.50
C GLU A 52 3.16 11.22 -9.76
N LEU A 53 2.47 11.79 -8.76
CA LEU A 53 1.07 12.19 -8.90
C LEU A 53 0.88 13.24 -10.01
N ARG A 54 1.83 14.18 -10.15
CA ARG A 54 1.87 15.16 -11.26
C ARG A 54 2.00 14.48 -12.62
N LYS A 55 2.63 13.31 -12.69
CA LYS A 55 2.75 12.46 -13.89
C LYS A 55 1.61 11.44 -14.02
N ARG A 56 0.48 11.65 -13.34
CA ARG A 56 -0.71 10.76 -13.31
C ARG A 56 -0.52 9.46 -12.53
N ASN A 57 0.65 9.22 -11.95
CA ASN A 57 0.92 8.02 -11.19
C ASN A 57 0.47 8.24 -9.73
N CYS A 58 -0.69 7.66 -9.39
CA CYS A 58 -1.27 7.73 -8.05
C CYS A 58 -0.98 6.48 -7.21
N SER A 59 0.03 5.70 -7.60
CA SER A 59 0.37 4.44 -6.94
C SER A 59 0.75 4.66 -5.48
N LEU A 60 0.22 3.80 -4.60
CA LEU A 60 0.52 3.85 -3.17
C LEU A 60 1.81 3.10 -2.89
N VAL A 61 2.80 3.78 -2.31
CA VAL A 61 3.98 3.14 -1.73
C VAL A 61 3.65 2.76 -0.30
N LEU A 62 3.60 1.47 0.02
CA LEU A 62 3.40 0.95 1.37
C LEU A 62 4.68 0.24 1.83
N ARG A 63 5.37 0.85 2.80
CA ARG A 63 6.63 0.40 3.40
C ARG A 63 6.36 -0.39 4.68
N ASN A 64 7.36 -1.16 5.09
CA ASN A 64 7.31 -1.95 6.32
C ASN A 64 6.03 -2.80 6.41
N LEU A 65 5.80 -3.62 5.38
CA LEU A 65 4.64 -4.51 5.32
C LEU A 65 4.54 -5.42 6.54
N GLN A 66 3.31 -5.61 6.98
CA GLN A 66 2.86 -6.46 8.08
C GLN A 66 1.80 -7.43 7.55
N LEU A 67 1.59 -8.56 8.23
CA LEU A 67 0.56 -9.54 7.83
C LEU A 67 -0.84 -8.92 7.77
N ASN A 68 -1.13 -7.99 8.68
CA ASN A 68 -2.40 -7.27 8.74
C ASN A 68 -2.57 -6.22 7.62
N ASP A 69 -1.56 -6.05 6.76
CA ASP A 69 -1.69 -5.24 5.54
C ASP A 69 -2.26 -6.06 4.38
N GLU A 70 -2.34 -7.40 4.48
CA GLU A 70 -3.02 -8.23 3.50
C GLU A 70 -4.48 -7.79 3.34
N GLY A 71 -4.94 -7.74 2.08
CA GLY A 71 -6.32 -7.43 1.75
C GLY A 71 -6.48 -6.62 0.48
N VAL A 72 -7.67 -6.06 0.33
CA VAL A 72 -8.09 -5.32 -0.86
C VAL A 72 -7.99 -3.82 -0.63
N TYR A 73 -7.32 -3.14 -1.56
CA TYR A 73 -7.13 -1.71 -1.56
C TYR A 73 -7.82 -1.10 -2.78
N THR A 74 -8.47 0.04 -2.58
CA THR A 74 -9.13 0.79 -3.64
C THR A 74 -8.69 2.23 -3.63
N SER A 75 -8.39 2.74 -4.83
CA SER A 75 -8.00 4.12 -5.04
C SER A 75 -9.16 4.91 -5.65
N HIS A 76 -9.28 6.17 -5.28
CA HIS A 76 -10.33 7.07 -5.73
C HIS A 76 -9.76 8.44 -6.07
N GLN A 77 -10.26 9.04 -7.15
CA GLN A 77 -10.09 10.46 -7.44
C GLN A 77 -11.31 11.21 -6.92
N ILE A 78 -11.10 12.29 -6.17
CA ILE A 78 -12.15 13.16 -5.67
C ILE A 78 -12.12 14.45 -6.49
N VAL A 79 -13.19 14.72 -7.22
CA VAL A 79 -13.29 15.87 -8.12
C VAL A 79 -14.33 16.84 -7.58
N ARG A 80 -13.95 18.11 -7.40
CA ARG A 80 -14.88 19.20 -7.11
C ARG A 80 -15.32 19.84 -8.41
N ARG A 81 -16.63 19.91 -8.65
CA ARG A 81 -17.23 20.56 -9.83
C ARG A 81 -18.11 21.71 -9.39
N ASN A 82 -17.84 22.90 -9.91
CA ASN A 82 -18.71 24.05 -9.76
C ASN A 82 -19.90 23.90 -10.70
N LYS A 83 -21.13 23.95 -10.18
CA LYS A 83 -22.32 24.07 -11.02
C LYS A 83 -22.60 25.55 -11.34
N LYS A 84 -23.28 25.78 -12.47
CA LYS A 84 -23.73 27.11 -12.93
C LYS A 84 -24.60 27.88 -11.91
N ASN A 85 -25.07 27.21 -10.85
CA ASN A 85 -26.01 27.71 -9.85
C ASN A 85 -25.33 27.89 -8.48
N ALA A 86 -24.00 28.07 -8.42
CA ALA A 86 -23.17 28.20 -7.21
C ALA A 86 -23.09 26.97 -6.28
N HIS A 87 -23.75 25.85 -6.58
CA HIS A 87 -23.59 24.62 -5.80
C HIS A 87 -22.33 23.83 -6.19
N VAL A 88 -21.46 23.54 -5.23
CA VAL A 88 -20.28 22.69 -5.43
C VAL A 88 -20.69 21.22 -5.28
N LYS A 89 -20.51 20.42 -6.33
CA LYS A 89 -20.70 18.96 -6.25
C LYS A 89 -19.35 18.28 -6.13
N THR A 90 -19.22 17.41 -5.14
CA THR A 90 -18.08 16.48 -5.02
C THR A 90 -18.43 15.17 -5.69
N GLU A 91 -17.57 14.70 -6.59
CA GLU A 91 -17.69 13.42 -7.27
C GLU A 91 -16.51 12.54 -6.90
N VAL A 92 -16.78 11.31 -6.48
CA VAL A 92 -15.77 10.32 -6.12
C VAL A 92 -15.72 9.26 -7.22
N LYS A 93 -14.59 9.14 -7.90
CA LYS A 93 -14.38 8.18 -8.99
C LYS A 93 -13.40 7.12 -8.54
N LYS A 94 -13.83 5.86 -8.51
CA LYS A 94 -12.92 4.73 -8.31
C LYS A 94 -11.92 4.65 -9.48
N ILE A 95 -10.65 4.44 -9.18
CA ILE A 95 -9.56 4.34 -10.16
C ILE A 95 -9.09 2.90 -10.28
N SER A 96 -8.62 2.30 -9.18
CA SER A 96 -8.09 0.93 -9.15
C SER A 96 -8.61 0.12 -7.96
N HIS A 97 -8.46 -1.20 -8.08
CA HIS A 97 -8.79 -2.22 -7.10
C HIS A 97 -7.65 -3.24 -7.08
N VAL A 98 -6.92 -3.33 -5.97
CA VAL A 98 -5.68 -4.10 -5.87
C VAL A 98 -5.76 -5.05 -4.68
N SER A 99 -5.53 -6.34 -4.93
CA SER A 99 -5.36 -7.33 -3.87
C SER A 99 -3.88 -7.42 -3.50
N LEU A 100 -3.55 -7.18 -2.23
CA LEU A 100 -2.22 -7.35 -1.68
C LEU A 100 -2.21 -8.62 -0.83
N SER A 101 -1.30 -9.56 -1.11
CA SER A 101 -1.05 -10.72 -0.25
C SER A 101 0.29 -10.59 0.46
N VAL A 102 0.33 -10.95 1.73
CA VAL A 102 1.54 -10.88 2.57
C VAL A 102 1.76 -12.26 3.19
N ARG A 103 2.94 -12.86 2.97
CA ARG A 103 3.29 -14.18 3.47
C ARG A 103 4.48 -14.11 4.41
N GLU A 104 4.41 -14.83 5.52
CA GLU A 104 5.61 -15.10 6.33
C GLU A 104 6.61 -15.89 5.47
N LYS A 105 7.90 -15.51 5.51
CA LYS A 105 8.91 -16.33 4.84
C LYS A 105 9.12 -17.57 5.74
N PRO A 106 9.21 -18.77 5.14
CA PRO A 106 9.55 -19.97 5.88
C PRO A 106 10.89 -19.79 6.63
N PRO A 107 11.10 -20.49 7.76
CA PRO A 107 12.41 -20.59 8.37
C PRO A 107 13.42 -20.98 7.28
N GLU A 108 14.46 -20.18 7.12
CA GLU A 108 15.52 -20.47 6.18
C GLU A 108 16.19 -21.77 6.64
N GLU A 109 16.01 -22.87 5.90
CA GLU A 109 16.79 -24.09 6.13
C GLU A 109 18.25 -23.74 5.89
N LYS A 110 18.96 -23.52 6.98
CA LYS A 110 20.41 -23.48 7.00
C LYS A 110 20.86 -24.85 6.48
N SER A 111 21.38 -24.88 5.26
CA SER A 111 22.04 -26.06 4.71
C SER A 111 23.29 -26.28 5.55
N ASP A 112 23.16 -27.07 6.62
CA ASP A 112 24.29 -27.45 7.45
C ASP A 112 25.20 -28.34 6.59
N GLU A 113 26.32 -27.77 6.14
CA GLU A 113 27.46 -28.55 5.69
C GLU A 113 27.92 -29.40 6.88
N VAL A 114 27.80 -30.72 6.73
CA VAL A 114 28.10 -31.71 7.76
C VAL A 114 29.57 -31.63 8.17
N SER A 115 29.83 -31.24 9.42
CA SER A 115 31.04 -31.66 10.13
C SER A 115 30.76 -31.91 11.61
N SER A 116 30.44 -33.17 11.94
CA SER A 116 30.56 -33.92 13.20
C SER A 116 30.10 -33.33 14.57
N PRO A 117 29.69 -34.18 15.53
CA PRO A 117 28.82 -33.80 16.63
C PRO A 117 29.58 -33.32 17.88
N THR A 118 29.00 -32.38 18.62
CA THR A 118 29.26 -32.23 20.06
C THR A 118 28.02 -31.65 20.76
N ASP A 119 27.72 -32.22 21.93
CA ASP A 119 26.47 -32.14 22.67
C ASP A 119 26.07 -30.76 23.24
N ALA A 120 24.77 -30.69 23.59
CA ALA A 120 24.12 -29.92 24.65
C ALA A 120 23.42 -28.58 24.31
N ALA A 121 22.08 -28.68 24.38
CA ALA A 121 21.11 -27.77 25.01
C ALA A 121 21.09 -26.28 24.62
N GLY A 122 20.09 -25.93 23.80
CA GLY A 122 19.60 -24.55 23.65
C GLY A 122 18.66 -24.40 22.45
N MET A 123 17.41 -24.85 22.54
CA MET A 123 16.41 -24.62 21.48
C MET A 123 15.96 -23.15 21.51
N MET A 124 16.74 -22.27 20.87
CA MET A 124 16.29 -20.92 20.54
C MET A 124 15.32 -21.03 19.37
N ARG A 125 14.04 -20.70 19.59
CA ARG A 125 13.02 -20.68 18.53
C ARG A 125 13.35 -19.57 17.52
N PRO A 126 13.60 -19.86 16.24
CA PRO A 126 13.84 -18.80 15.26
C PRO A 126 12.51 -18.10 14.92
N HIS A 127 12.46 -16.78 15.08
CA HIS A 127 11.34 -15.96 14.62
C HIS A 127 11.43 -15.75 13.09
N PRO A 128 10.37 -16.06 12.31
CA PRO A 128 10.42 -15.96 10.86
C PRO A 128 10.39 -14.50 10.37
N LEU A 129 11.25 -14.18 9.39
CA LEU A 129 11.21 -12.94 8.60
C LEU A 129 10.33 -13.17 7.36
N ILE A 130 9.73 -12.12 6.77
CA ILE A 130 8.61 -12.14 5.78
C ILE A 130 9.12 -11.91 4.32
N MET A 131 8.70 -12.71 3.32
CA MET A 131 8.98 -12.49 1.88
C MET A 131 7.70 -12.57 1.01
N ILE A 132 7.55 -11.66 0.05
CA ILE A 132 6.30 -11.25 -0.61
C ILE A 132 6.10 -11.89 -2.01
N SER A 133 4.86 -12.10 -2.42
CA SER A 133 4.47 -12.24 -3.84
C SER A 133 3.42 -11.18 -4.18
N ILE A 134 3.73 -10.21 -5.06
CA ILE A 134 2.76 -9.20 -5.51
C ILE A 134 2.05 -9.74 -6.76
N THR A 135 0.84 -10.28 -6.59
CA THR A 135 -0.08 -10.53 -7.72
C THR A 135 -1.04 -9.35 -7.84
N ALA A 136 -0.66 -8.36 -8.64
CA ALA A 136 -1.58 -7.30 -9.05
C ALA A 136 -2.54 -7.85 -10.12
N LEU A 137 -3.69 -8.38 -9.70
CA LEU A 137 -4.82 -8.61 -10.60
C LEU A 137 -5.51 -7.26 -10.85
N ILE A 138 -5.10 -6.59 -11.93
CA ILE A 138 -5.80 -5.43 -12.46
C ILE A 138 -7.11 -5.95 -13.07
N SER A 139 -8.26 -5.59 -12.48
CA SER A 139 -9.60 -5.89 -12.99
C SER A 139 -10.31 -4.63 -13.46
#